data_AF-A0A537EIB5-F1
#
_entry.id   AF-A0A537EIB5-F1
#
_cell.length_a   1.000
_cell.length_b   1.000
_cell.length_c   1.000
_cell.angle_alpha   90.00
_cell.angle_beta   90.00
_cell.angle_gamma   90.00
#
_symmetry.space_group_name_H-M   'P 1'
#
loop_
_entity.id
_entity.type
_entity.pdbx_description
1 polymer ?
#
loop_
_entity_poly.entity_id
_entity_poly.type
_entity_poly.pdbx_seq_one_letter_code
_entity_poly.pdbx_strand_id
1 'polypeptide(L)'
;MASQMSAIGFPVATPADFGNLTVQSAKSAQQNFGVPGVGSYRLWSPGNGVELWAQLDQENKLIGLNPHFSGRARMQIQLVKHVAHPKDTVLDGAFYAWANHHGATTTGGDYPFCLFS
;
A
#
# COMPACT_ATOMS: atom_id res chain seq x y z
N MET A 1 -13.82 -9.88 12.05
CA MET A 1 -12.85 -10.40 11.06
C MET A 1 -11.62 -9.52 11.10
N ALA A 2 -10.42 -10.10 11.20
CA ALA A 2 -9.18 -9.33 11.12
C ALA A 2 -8.86 -9.03 9.65
N SER A 3 -8.64 -7.75 9.33
CA SER A 3 -8.16 -7.23 8.05
C SER A 3 -7.05 -6.21 8.30
N GLN A 4 -6.24 -5.89 7.28
CA GLN A 4 -5.22 -4.84 7.39
C GLN A 4 -5.82 -3.49 7.82
N MET A 5 -7.03 -3.17 7.35
CA MET A 5 -7.78 -1.97 7.75
C MET A 5 -8.10 -1.97 9.25
N SER A 6 -8.65 -3.07 9.76
CA SER A 6 -8.98 -3.18 11.20
C SER A 6 -7.73 -3.14 12.08
N ALA A 7 -6.58 -3.61 11.58
CA ALA A 7 -5.32 -3.59 12.30
C ALA A 7 -4.75 -2.16 12.50
N ILE A 8 -5.08 -1.23 11.60
CA ILE A 8 -4.68 0.19 11.71
C ILE A 8 -5.82 1.09 12.23
N GLY A 9 -6.87 0.49 12.78
CA GLY A 9 -7.94 1.23 13.48
C GLY A 9 -9.18 1.56 12.65
N PHE A 10 -9.34 1.02 11.43
CA PHE A 10 -10.56 1.18 10.64
C PHE A 10 -11.45 -0.07 10.71
N PRO A 11 -12.57 -0.04 11.45
CA PRO A 11 -13.46 -1.19 11.60
C PRO A 11 -14.32 -1.38 10.33
N VAL A 12 -13.71 -1.85 9.26
CA VAL A 12 -14.40 -2.21 8.02
C VAL A 12 -15.00 -3.61 8.18
N ALA A 13 -16.32 -3.70 8.29
CA ALA A 13 -17.03 -4.97 8.45
C ALA A 13 -17.73 -5.41 7.16
N THR A 14 -18.13 -4.46 6.32
CA THR A 14 -18.90 -4.70 5.10
C THR A 14 -18.25 -4.06 3.87
N PRO A 15 -18.61 -4.51 2.64
CA PRO A 15 -18.19 -3.83 1.41
C PRO A 15 -18.66 -2.37 1.34
N ALA A 16 -19.81 -2.04 1.94
CA ALA A 16 -20.30 -0.67 2.00
C ALA A 16 -19.42 0.21 2.90
N ASP A 17 -18.98 -0.30 4.04
CA ASP A 17 -18.02 0.41 4.92
C ASP A 17 -16.72 0.68 4.19
N PHE A 18 -16.23 -0.31 3.42
CA PHE A 18 -15.04 -0.16 2.61
C PHE A 18 -15.23 0.93 1.55
N GLY A 19 -16.33 0.90 0.80
CA GLY A 19 -16.64 1.93 -0.20
C GLY A 19 -16.71 3.34 0.39
N ASN A 20 -17.36 3.48 1.55
CA ASN A 20 -17.43 4.76 2.27
C ASN A 20 -16.04 5.24 2.71
N LEU A 21 -15.21 4.34 3.23
CA LEU A 21 -13.84 4.65 3.64
C LEU A 21 -12.97 5.08 2.46
N THR A 22 -13.08 4.41 1.31
CA THR A 22 -12.37 4.77 0.08
C THR A 22 -12.72 6.17 -0.38
N VAL A 23 -14.00 6.51 -0.42
CA VAL A 23 -14.47 7.86 -0.80
C VAL A 23 -14.00 8.90 0.21
N GLN A 24 -14.09 8.60 1.51
CA GLN A 24 -13.61 9.50 2.57
C GLN A 24 -12.11 9.75 2.43
N SER A 25 -11.31 8.71 2.27
CA SER A 25 -9.86 8.81 2.09
C SER A 25 -9.49 9.71 0.92
N ALA A 26 -10.14 9.53 -0.23
CA ALA A 26 -9.86 10.34 -1.41
C ALA A 26 -10.25 11.82 -1.27
N LYS A 27 -11.27 12.12 -0.45
CA LYS A 27 -11.73 13.49 -0.15
C LYS A 27 -10.91 14.18 0.92
N SER A 28 -10.47 13.44 1.93
CA SER A 28 -9.69 13.95 3.06
C SER A 28 -8.18 13.93 2.83
N ALA A 29 -7.75 13.50 1.64
CA ALA A 29 -6.34 13.41 1.30
C ALA A 29 -5.63 14.77 1.40
N GLN A 30 -4.49 14.78 2.07
CA GLN A 30 -3.65 15.96 2.21
C GLN A 30 -2.60 16.06 1.10
N GLN A 31 -2.30 14.94 0.42
CA GLN A 31 -1.28 14.90 -0.63
C GLN A 31 -1.78 14.11 -1.84
N ASN A 32 -1.31 14.50 -3.01
CA ASN A 32 -1.62 13.88 -4.29
C ASN A 32 -0.32 13.62 -5.09
N PHE A 33 -0.11 12.39 -5.50
CA PHE A 33 1.06 11.92 -6.21
C PHE A 33 0.65 11.46 -7.60
N GLY A 34 0.90 12.27 -8.62
CA GLY A 34 0.58 11.93 -10.00
C GLY A 34 1.57 10.92 -10.58
N VAL A 35 1.06 9.91 -11.28
CA VAL A 35 1.82 8.95 -12.09
C VAL A 35 1.52 9.25 -13.56
N PRO A 36 2.44 9.92 -14.28
CA PRO A 36 2.18 10.39 -15.65
C PRO A 36 1.70 9.27 -16.57
N GLY A 37 0.57 9.50 -17.24
CA GLY A 37 -0.01 8.52 -18.16
C GLY A 37 -0.56 7.26 -17.48
N VAL A 38 -0.79 7.27 -16.16
CA VAL A 38 -1.38 6.12 -15.43
C VAL A 38 -2.50 6.54 -14.49
N GLY A 39 -2.26 7.53 -13.63
CA GLY A 39 -3.22 7.89 -12.60
C GLY A 39 -2.60 8.69 -11.46
N SER A 40 -3.09 8.49 -10.23
CA SER A 40 -2.54 9.13 -9.04
C SER A 40 -2.79 8.33 -7.76
N TYR A 41 -1.95 8.58 -6.75
CA TYR A 41 -2.22 8.20 -5.37
C TYR A 41 -2.59 9.41 -4.53
N ARG A 42 -3.63 9.28 -3.71
CA ARG A 42 -4.03 10.29 -2.74
C ARG A 42 -3.83 9.76 -1.33
N LEU A 43 -2.98 10.44 -0.57
CA LEU A 43 -2.65 10.08 0.80
C LEU A 43 -3.56 10.81 1.76
N TRP A 44 -4.30 10.05 2.57
CA TRP A 44 -4.95 10.52 3.78
C TRP A 44 -4.23 10.03 5.04
N SER A 45 -3.77 10.97 5.86
CA SER A 45 -3.08 10.70 7.12
C SER A 45 -3.82 11.39 8.29
N PRO A 46 -4.81 10.73 8.94
CA PRO A 46 -5.57 11.33 10.04
C PRO A 46 -4.78 11.49 11.35
N GLY A 47 -3.55 10.98 11.42
CA GLY A 47 -2.68 11.04 12.59
C GLY A 47 -2.30 9.66 13.12
N ASN A 48 -1.52 9.63 14.21
CA ASN A 48 -1.07 8.40 14.86
C ASN A 48 -0.34 7.39 13.95
N GLY A 49 0.28 7.87 12.87
CA GLY A 49 0.98 7.03 11.89
C GLY A 49 0.06 6.28 10.93
N VAL A 50 -1.26 6.44 11.02
CA VAL A 50 -2.20 5.80 10.10
C VAL A 50 -2.17 6.50 8.75
N GLU A 51 -2.08 5.72 7.67
CA GLU A 51 -2.11 6.22 6.30
C GLU A 51 -3.05 5.36 5.43
N LEU A 52 -3.88 6.04 4.65
CA LEU A 52 -4.69 5.42 3.61
C LEU A 52 -4.31 6.01 2.26
N TRP A 53 -3.95 5.15 1.34
CA TRP A 53 -3.49 5.49 0.00
C TRP A 53 -4.58 5.11 -1.01
N ALA A 54 -5.37 6.09 -1.43
CA ALA A 54 -6.40 5.88 -2.44
C ALA A 54 -5.77 5.96 -3.84
N GLN A 55 -6.03 4.94 -4.66
CA GLN A 55 -5.56 4.87 -6.04
C GLN A 55 -6.66 5.36 -6.98
N LEU A 56 -6.30 6.29 -7.88
CA LEU A 56 -7.19 6.81 -8.90
C LEU A 56 -6.57 6.60 -10.28
N ASP A 57 -7.37 6.18 -11.26
CA ASP A 57 -6.94 6.10 -12.65
C ASP A 57 -6.87 7.50 -13.31
N GLN A 58 -6.57 7.52 -14.62
CA GLN A 58 -6.51 8.77 -15.41
C GLN A 58 -7.82 9.56 -15.45
N GLU A 59 -8.96 8.88 -15.26
CA GLU A 59 -10.30 9.48 -15.26
C GLU A 59 -10.72 9.95 -13.85
N ASN A 60 -9.80 9.90 -12.87
CA ASN A 60 -10.07 10.12 -11.45
C ASN A 60 -11.09 9.14 -10.85
N LYS A 61 -11.25 7.95 -11.42
CA LYS A 61 -12.06 6.89 -10.82
C LYS A 61 -11.23 6.15 -9.78
N LEU A 62 -11.85 5.89 -8.62
CA LEU A 62 -11.24 5.09 -7.56
C LEU A 62 -11.13 3.63 -7.98
N ILE A 63 -9.90 3.12 -7.95
CA ILE A 63 -9.56 1.75 -8.36
C ILE A 63 -8.94 0.91 -7.25
N GLY A 64 -8.47 1.54 -6.17
CA GLY A 64 -7.85 0.84 -5.04
C GLY A 64 -7.74 1.68 -3.77
N LEU A 65 -7.48 1.01 -2.65
CA LEU A 65 -7.24 1.63 -1.34
C LEU A 65 -6.29 0.76 -0.52
N ASN A 66 -5.08 1.28 -0.26
CA ASN A 66 -4.04 0.55 0.46
C ASN A 66 -3.82 1.13 1.87
N PRO A 67 -3.92 0.31 2.93
CA PRO A 67 -3.62 0.71 4.29
C PRO A 67 -2.13 0.61 4.59
N HIS A 68 -1.55 1.69 5.13
CA HIS A 68 -0.17 1.73 5.58
C HIS A 68 -0.06 2.30 7.01
N PHE A 69 1.04 1.96 7.67
CA PHE A 69 1.39 2.51 8.98
C PHE A 69 2.78 3.13 8.94
N SER A 70 2.84 4.45 9.09
CA SER A 70 4.04 5.28 9.15
C SER A 70 4.69 5.18 10.54
N GLY A 71 5.29 4.02 10.78
CA GLY A 71 6.05 3.74 12.01
C GLY A 71 7.48 4.30 11.98
N ARG A 72 8.12 4.31 13.16
CA ARG A 72 9.54 4.66 13.30
C ARG A 72 10.49 3.51 12.99
N ALA A 73 9.97 2.28 12.89
CA ALA A 73 10.79 1.13 12.54
C ALA A 73 11.39 1.31 11.13
N ARG A 74 12.65 0.93 10.99
CA ARG A 74 13.39 0.94 9.73
C ARG A 74 14.10 -0.40 9.60
N MET A 75 14.05 -0.99 8.42
CA MET A 75 14.67 -2.27 8.11
C MET A 75 15.35 -2.16 6.74
N GLN A 76 16.56 -2.70 6.64
CA GLN A 76 17.24 -2.84 5.35
C GLN A 76 16.74 -4.10 4.65
N ILE A 77 16.52 -4.00 3.35
CA ILE A 77 15.93 -5.06 2.55
C ILE A 77 16.70 -5.21 1.25
N GLN A 78 16.72 -6.42 0.70
CA GLN A 78 17.17 -6.68 -0.66
C GLN A 78 15.97 -7.02 -1.53
N LEU A 79 15.68 -6.18 -2.52
CA LEU A 79 14.70 -6.50 -3.56
C LEU A 79 15.29 -7.55 -4.49
N VAL A 80 14.52 -8.60 -4.77
CA VAL A 80 14.96 -9.73 -5.61
C VAL A 80 14.27 -9.70 -6.97
N LYS A 81 12.93 -9.59 -6.98
CA LYS A 81 12.15 -9.56 -8.22
C LYS A 81 10.79 -8.92 -8.02
N HIS A 82 10.27 -8.36 -9.11
CA HIS A 82 8.87 -7.98 -9.22
C HIS A 82 7.97 -9.22 -9.22
N VAL A 83 6.84 -9.14 -8.54
CA VAL A 83 5.82 -10.19 -8.46
C VAL A 83 4.55 -9.60 -9.04
N ALA A 84 4.20 -10.03 -10.26
CA ALA A 84 2.93 -9.65 -10.87
C ALA A 84 1.83 -10.63 -10.44
N HIS A 85 0.67 -10.12 -10.13
CA HIS A 85 -0.52 -10.90 -9.85
C HIS A 85 -1.63 -10.58 -10.87
N PRO A 86 -2.42 -11.56 -11.35
CA PRO A 86 -3.38 -11.35 -12.44
C PRO A 86 -4.50 -10.33 -12.18
N LYS A 87 -4.67 -9.91 -10.91
CA LYS A 87 -5.69 -8.95 -10.49
C LYS A 87 -5.12 -7.58 -10.13
N ASP A 88 -3.83 -7.37 -10.36
CA ASP A 88 -3.18 -6.09 -10.09
C ASP A 88 -3.79 -4.99 -10.95
N THR A 89 -4.05 -3.85 -10.32
CA THR A 89 -4.32 -2.61 -11.05
C THR A 89 -3.03 -2.08 -11.67
N VAL A 90 -3.16 -1.07 -12.54
CA VAL A 90 -2.00 -0.36 -13.12
C VAL A 90 -1.16 0.40 -12.08
N LEU A 91 -1.67 0.53 -10.85
CA LEU A 91 -1.02 1.17 -9.70
C LEU A 91 -0.66 0.16 -8.60
N ASP A 92 -0.91 -1.13 -8.80
CA ASP A 92 -0.47 -2.14 -7.85
C ASP A 92 0.95 -2.58 -8.18
N GLY A 93 1.72 -2.83 -7.13
CA GLY A 93 3.06 -3.35 -7.26
C GLY A 93 3.39 -4.28 -6.11
N ALA A 94 4.06 -5.38 -6.41
CA ALA A 94 4.59 -6.26 -5.39
C ALA A 94 6.03 -6.68 -5.68
N PHE A 95 6.86 -6.75 -4.65
CA PHE A 95 8.23 -7.20 -4.75
C PHE A 95 8.53 -8.31 -3.77
N TYR A 96 9.20 -9.35 -4.24
CA TYR A 96 9.81 -10.35 -3.38
C TYR A 96 11.13 -9.81 -2.84
N ALA A 97 11.31 -9.86 -1.53
CA ALA A 97 12.46 -9.29 -0.84
C ALA A 97 12.93 -10.17 0.33
N TRP A 98 14.17 -9.91 0.77
CA TRP A 98 14.76 -10.48 1.98
C TRP A 98 15.03 -9.40 3.02
N ALA A 99 14.75 -9.71 4.29
CA ALA A 99 15.08 -8.86 5.42
C ALA A 99 16.56 -9.03 5.77
N ASN A 100 17.25 -7.92 6.06
CA ASN A 100 18.65 -7.89 6.51
C ASN A 100 19.55 -8.81 5.66
N HIS A 101 19.90 -8.36 4.46
CA HIS A 101 20.71 -9.16 3.56
C HIS A 101 22.10 -9.48 4.15
N HIS A 102 22.49 -10.76 4.09
CA HIS A 102 23.79 -11.24 4.52
C HIS A 102 24.72 -11.45 3.30
N GLY A 103 25.72 -10.58 3.14
CA GLY A 103 26.79 -10.76 2.15
C GLY A 103 26.54 -10.08 0.80
N ALA A 104 27.04 -10.69 -0.28
CA ALA A 104 27.00 -10.15 -1.65
C ALA A 104 26.13 -10.97 -2.61
N THR A 105 25.33 -11.92 -2.11
CA THR A 105 24.58 -12.86 -2.94
C THR A 105 23.10 -12.50 -2.97
N THR A 106 22.44 -12.48 -4.12
CA THR A 106 21.04 -11.99 -4.24
C THR A 106 19.96 -12.90 -3.63
N THR A 107 20.35 -13.93 -2.88
CA THR A 107 19.46 -15.03 -2.44
C THR A 107 19.66 -15.40 -0.97
N GLY A 108 19.56 -14.43 -0.07
CA GLY A 108 19.60 -14.73 1.37
C GLY A 108 19.32 -13.53 2.26
N GLY A 109 18.92 -13.81 3.50
CA GLY A 109 18.62 -12.84 4.56
C GLY A 109 18.02 -13.57 5.75
N ASP A 110 17.57 -12.83 6.77
CA ASP A 110 16.96 -13.42 7.97
C ASP A 110 15.65 -14.15 7.63
N TYR A 111 14.81 -13.56 6.78
CA TYR A 111 13.57 -14.14 6.30
C TYR A 111 13.09 -13.48 5.00
N PRO A 112 12.37 -14.23 4.14
CA PRO A 112 11.78 -13.69 2.92
C PRO A 112 10.40 -13.09 3.20
N PHE A 113 10.02 -12.08 2.43
CA PHE A 113 8.68 -11.51 2.47
C PHE A 113 8.31 -10.84 1.14
N CYS A 114 7.04 -10.45 1.01
CA CYS A 114 6.54 -9.71 -0.14
C CYS A 114 6.07 -8.33 0.31
N LEU A 115 6.60 -7.28 -0.33
CA LEU A 115 6.17 -5.90 -0.15
C LEU A 115 5.09 -5.58 -1.17
N PHE A 116 4.03 -4.92 -0.71
CA PHE A 116 2.95 -4.43 -1.55
C PHE A 116 2.98 -2.89 -1.53
N SER A 117 2.73 -2.28 -2.69
CA SER A 117 2.53 -0.85 -2.89
C SER A 117 1.19 -0.58 -3.55
#